data_AF-A0A7V9WLL8-F1
#
_entry.id   AF-A0A7V9WLL8-F1
#
_cell.length_a   1.000
_cell.length_b   1.000
_cell.length_c   1.000
_cell.angle_alpha   90.00
_cell.angle_beta   90.00
_cell.angle_gamma   90.00
#
_symmetry.space_group_name_H-M   'P 1'
#
loop_
_entity.id
_entity.type
_entity.pdbx_description
1 polymer ?
#
loop_
_entity_poly.entity_id
_entity_poly.type
_entity_poly.pdbx_seq_one_letter_code
_entity_poly.pdbx_strand_id
1 'polypeptide(L)'
;MGRLEIQPSELITAQTRQGTLAEEIRGLRGHLDGAAGGAGAAGDADATGAVEEFSRGWASNLGALDQALDGMAGNLGAAAGAYQKTDSGAMPGAGG
;
A
#
# COMPACT_ATOMS: atom_id res chain seq x y z
N MET A 1 -12.04 -29.59 -9.28
CA MET A 1 -10.98 -28.58 -9.21
C MET A 1 -11.54 -27.30 -9.79
N GLY A 2 -11.90 -26.32 -8.96
CA GLY A 2 -12.44 -25.05 -9.45
C GLY A 2 -11.32 -24.24 -10.12
N ARG A 3 -11.49 -23.87 -11.38
CA ARG A 3 -10.64 -22.87 -12.02
C ARG A 3 -10.83 -21.56 -11.24
N LEU A 4 -9.74 -20.98 -10.76
CA LEU A 4 -9.71 -19.57 -10.36
C LEU A 4 -9.88 -18.75 -11.66
N GLU A 5 -11.12 -18.47 -12.04
CA GLU A 5 -11.45 -17.44 -13.02
C GLU A 5 -11.31 -16.08 -12.33
N ILE A 6 -10.09 -15.53 -12.32
CA ILE A 6 -9.86 -14.17 -11.86
C ILE A 6 -10.34 -13.23 -12.98
N GLN A 7 -11.38 -12.46 -12.71
CA GLN A 7 -11.91 -11.50 -13.69
C GLN A 7 -11.01 -10.25 -13.73
N PRO A 8 -10.64 -9.73 -14.91
CA PRO A 8 -9.80 -8.53 -15.02
C PRO A 8 -10.35 -7.31 -14.27
N SER A 9 -11.68 -7.20 -14.15
CA SER A 9 -12.38 -6.15 -13.41
C SER A 9 -12.14 -6.20 -11.89
N GLU A 10 -12.02 -7.39 -11.30
CA GLU A 10 -11.71 -7.57 -9.88
C GLU A 10 -10.29 -7.12 -9.57
N LEU A 11 -9.39 -7.30 -10.52
CA LEU A 11 -7.99 -6.89 -10.38
C LEU A 11 -7.81 -5.37 -10.46
N ILE A 12 -8.52 -4.71 -11.39
CA ILE A 12 -8.57 -3.24 -11.46
C ILE A 12 -9.17 -2.68 -10.17
N THR A 13 -10.20 -3.33 -9.62
CA THR A 13 -10.79 -2.93 -8.35
C THR A 13 -9.80 -3.06 -7.18
N ALA A 14 -9.01 -4.13 -7.16
CA ALA A 14 -7.94 -4.33 -6.17
C ALA A 14 -6.86 -3.25 -6.28
N GLN A 15 -6.42 -2.90 -7.50
CA GLN A 15 -5.44 -1.83 -7.75
C GLN A 15 -5.93 -0.47 -7.22
N THR A 16 -7.19 -0.11 -7.50
CA THR A 16 -7.77 1.15 -7.02
C THR A 16 -7.82 1.20 -5.49
N ARG A 17 -8.24 0.10 -4.84
CA ARG A 17 -8.25 0.02 -3.36
C ARG A 17 -6.85 0.17 -2.76
N GLN A 18 -5.82 -0.36 -3.41
CA GLN A 18 -4.45 -0.20 -2.95
C GLN A 18 -3.95 1.24 -3.06
N GLY A 19 -4.28 1.93 -4.16
CA GLY A 19 -3.99 3.37 -4.30
C GLY A 19 -4.62 4.18 -3.16
N THR A 20 -5.88 3.92 -2.83
CA THR A 20 -6.58 4.59 -1.72
C THR A 20 -5.91 4.31 -0.37
N LEU A 21 -5.58 3.05 -0.08
CA LEU A 21 -4.90 2.68 1.17
C LEU A 21 -3.52 3.34 1.30
N ALA A 22 -2.76 3.46 0.21
CA ALA A 22 -1.48 4.16 0.21
C ALA A 22 -1.63 5.65 0.55
N GLU A 23 -2.68 6.30 0.03
CA GLU A 23 -2.97 7.71 0.34
C GLU A 23 -3.40 7.90 1.81
N GLU A 24 -4.24 7.02 2.34
CA GLU A 24 -4.66 7.03 3.75
C GLU A 24 -3.46 6.92 4.69
N ILE A 25 -2.51 6.03 4.38
CA ILE A 25 -1.28 5.85 5.16
C ILE A 25 -0.41 7.10 5.14
N ARG A 26 -0.26 7.76 3.98
CA ARG A 26 0.47 9.04 3.89
C ARG A 26 -0.20 10.13 4.73
N GLY A 27 -1.54 10.18 4.73
CA GLY A 27 -2.30 11.12 5.56
C GLY A 27 -2.05 10.91 7.06
N LEU A 28 -2.09 9.66 7.52
CA LEU A 28 -1.81 9.30 8.92
C LEU A 28 -0.40 9.71 9.35
N ARG A 29 0.61 9.55 8.48
CA ARG A 29 1.97 10.03 8.74
C ARG A 29 2.01 11.54 9.01
N GLY A 30 1.33 12.34 8.17
CA GLY A 30 1.30 13.80 8.33
C GLY A 30 0.67 14.26 9.64
N HIS A 31 -0.40 13.59 10.09
CA HIS A 31 -1.03 13.90 11.40
C HIS A 31 -0.08 13.66 12.58
N LEU A 32 0.76 12.63 12.50
CA LEU A 32 1.68 12.27 13.57
C LEU A 32 2.89 13.20 13.64
N ASP A 33 3.42 13.62 12.50
CA ASP A 33 4.45 14.66 12.44
C ASP A 33 3.95 15.95 13.14
N GLY A 34 2.67 16.31 12.93
CA GLY A 34 2.02 17.41 13.63
C GLY A 34 1.87 17.19 15.15
N ALA A 35 1.50 16.00 15.59
CA ALA A 35 1.39 15.66 17.01
C ALA A 35 2.74 15.71 17.75
N ALA A 36 3.82 15.25 17.10
CA ALA A 36 5.17 15.34 17.64
C ALA A 36 5.64 16.79 17.82
N GLY A 37 5.35 17.66 16.84
CA GLY A 37 5.59 19.10 16.97
C GLY A 37 4.81 19.74 18.12
N GLY A 38 3.58 19.29 18.37
CA GLY A 38 2.74 19.76 19.49
C GLY A 38 3.29 19.39 20.87
N ALA A 39 3.85 18.19 21.03
CA ALA A 39 4.47 17.77 22.29
C ALA A 39 5.68 18.63 22.67
N GLY A 40 6.54 18.96 21.70
CA GLY A 40 7.67 19.86 21.91
C GLY A 40 7.26 21.26 22.37
N ALA A 41 6.09 21.75 21.93
CA ALA A 41 5.56 23.03 22.38
C ALA A 41 5.11 23.03 23.86
N ALA A 42 4.89 21.87 24.48
CA ALA A 42 4.43 21.75 25.86
C ALA A 42 5.55 21.84 26.92
N GLY A 43 6.82 21.82 26.53
CA GLY A 43 7.96 22.10 27.42
C GLY A 43 8.39 20.96 28.35
N ASP A 44 7.86 19.75 28.19
CA ASP A 44 8.28 18.55 28.92
C ASP A 44 9.31 17.78 28.08
N ALA A 45 10.58 17.85 28.46
CA ALA A 45 11.70 17.29 27.68
C ALA A 45 11.65 15.75 27.60
N ASP A 46 11.23 15.06 28.66
CA ASP A 46 11.13 13.61 28.69
C ASP A 46 9.94 13.13 27.85
N ALA A 47 8.79 13.82 27.98
CA ALA A 47 7.63 13.55 27.13
C ALA A 47 7.93 13.88 25.66
N THR A 48 8.70 14.93 25.39
CA THR A 48 9.13 15.30 24.02
C THR A 48 10.02 14.22 23.43
N GLY A 49 11.03 13.73 24.18
CA GLY A 49 11.89 12.64 23.74
C GLY A 49 11.11 11.35 23.44
N ALA A 50 10.18 10.98 24.33
CA ALA A 50 9.34 9.80 24.15
C ALA A 50 8.42 9.92 22.91
N VAL A 51 7.82 11.09 22.68
CA VAL A 51 6.97 11.33 21.51
C VAL A 51 7.78 11.38 20.22
N GLU A 52 8.97 11.97 20.22
CA GLU A 52 9.88 11.95 19.06
C GLU A 52 10.31 10.53 18.70
N GLU A 53 10.69 9.71 19.70
CA GLU A 53 11.11 8.33 19.46
C GLU A 53 9.95 7.44 19.01
N PHE A 54 8.78 7.59 19.63
CA PHE A 54 7.55 6.94 19.15
C PHE A 54 7.22 7.37 17.72
N SER A 55 7.27 8.66 17.41
CA SER A 55 6.99 9.19 16.07
C SER A 55 7.98 8.66 15.03
N ARG A 56 9.29 8.64 15.33
CA ARG A 56 10.31 8.07 14.43
C ARG A 56 10.10 6.56 14.21
N GLY A 57 9.89 5.80 15.29
CA GLY A 57 9.65 4.36 15.19
C GLY A 57 8.38 4.03 14.42
N TRP A 58 7.31 4.79 14.65
CA TRP A 58 6.06 4.63 13.94
C TRP A 58 6.15 5.06 12.48
N ALA A 59 6.79 6.19 12.17
CA ALA A 59 7.05 6.63 10.80
C ALA A 59 7.90 5.61 10.02
N SER A 60 8.88 4.98 10.67
CA SER A 60 9.65 3.87 10.09
C SER A 60 8.77 2.67 9.77
N ASN A 61 7.89 2.26 10.69
CA ASN A 61 6.96 1.15 10.46
C ASN A 61 5.96 1.46 9.34
N LEU A 62 5.43 2.69 9.27
CA LEU A 62 4.55 3.11 8.18
C LEU A 62 5.29 3.15 6.84
N GLY A 63 6.55 3.59 6.81
CA GLY A 63 7.38 3.54 5.60
C GLY A 63 7.63 2.12 5.12
N ALA A 64 7.85 1.18 6.04
CA ALA A 64 7.97 -0.24 5.71
C ALA A 64 6.64 -0.82 5.20
N LEU A 65 5.51 -0.41 5.77
CA LEU A 65 4.18 -0.79 5.30
C LEU A 65 3.88 -0.22 3.91
N ASP A 66 4.25 1.02 3.63
CA ASP A 66 4.12 1.66 2.30
C ASP A 66 4.91 0.88 1.25
N GLN A 67 6.17 0.53 1.54
CA GLN A 67 7.00 -0.29 0.65
C GLN A 67 6.44 -1.70 0.44
N ALA A 68 5.90 -2.33 1.49
CA ALA A 68 5.29 -3.65 1.38
C ALA A 68 4.02 -3.62 0.52
N LEU A 69 3.21 -2.56 0.65
CA LEU A 69 2.02 -2.34 -0.16
C LEU A 69 2.36 -2.04 -1.61
N ASP A 70 3.37 -1.23 -1.88
CA ASP A 70 3.85 -0.97 -3.25
C ASP A 70 4.39 -2.26 -3.90
N GLY A 71 5.14 -3.07 -3.16
CA GLY A 71 5.58 -4.39 -3.60
C GLY A 71 4.41 -5.35 -3.89
N MET A 72 3.37 -5.34 -3.06
CA MET A 72 2.14 -6.09 -3.34
C MET A 72 1.42 -5.58 -4.60
N ALA A 73 1.33 -4.27 -4.80
CA ALA A 73 0.76 -3.67 -6.00
C ALA A 73 1.53 -4.08 -7.26
N GLY A 74 2.87 -4.05 -7.21
CA GLY A 74 3.74 -4.52 -8.30
C GLY A 74 3.56 -6.00 -8.60
N ASN A 75 3.52 -6.86 -7.58
CA ASN A 75 3.31 -8.30 -7.74
C ASN A 75 1.95 -8.62 -8.35
N LEU A 76 0.89 -7.92 -7.93
CA LEU A 76 -0.44 -8.09 -8.50
C LEU A 76 -0.52 -7.60 -9.94
N GLY A 77 0.14 -6.49 -10.28
CA GLY A 77 0.29 -6.03 -11.67
C GLY A 77 1.04 -7.05 -12.54
N ALA A 78 2.13 -7.65 -12.01
CA ALA A 78 2.86 -8.70 -12.72
C ALA A 78 2.03 -9.96 -12.92
N ALA A 79 1.27 -10.37 -11.90
CA ALA A 79 0.32 -11.47 -11.99
C ALA A 79 -0.76 -11.19 -13.04
N ALA A 80 -1.30 -9.96 -13.09
CA ALA A 80 -2.22 -9.50 -14.13
C ALA A 80 -1.66 -9.74 -15.54
N GLY A 81 -0.44 -9.25 -15.77
CA GLY A 81 0.21 -9.35 -17.06
C GLY A 81 0.52 -10.80 -17.44
N ALA A 82 0.89 -11.63 -16.46
CA ALA A 82 1.10 -13.06 -16.67
C ALA A 82 -0.22 -13.76 -17.06
N TYR A 83 -1.31 -13.50 -16.35
CA TYR A 83 -2.63 -14.03 -16.68
C TYR A 83 -3.09 -13.59 -18.07
N GLN A 84 -2.96 -12.29 -18.41
CA GLN A 84 -3.33 -11.80 -19.74
C GLN A 84 -2.53 -12.49 -20.84
N LYS A 85 -1.21 -12.67 -20.66
CA LYS A 85 -0.36 -13.38 -21.62
C LYS A 85 -0.74 -14.87 -21.73
N THR A 86 -1.01 -15.52 -20.60
CA THR A 86 -1.45 -16.92 -20.58
C THR A 86 -2.82 -17.08 -21.24
N ASP A 87 -3.75 -16.18 -21.00
CA ASP A 87 -5.08 -16.19 -21.64
C ASP A 87 -4.97 -15.98 -23.16
N SER A 88 -4.19 -14.99 -23.59
CA SER A 88 -3.88 -14.72 -24.99
C SER A 88 -3.21 -15.89 -25.70
N GLY A 89 -2.31 -16.60 -24.99
CA GLY A 89 -1.60 -17.77 -25.51
C GLY A 89 -2.40 -19.07 -25.44
N ALA A 90 -3.36 -19.17 -24.52
CA ALA A 90 -4.25 -20.32 -24.35
C ALA A 90 -5.47 -20.27 -25.29
N MET A 91 -5.85 -19.08 -25.80
CA MET A 91 -6.85 -18.90 -26.86
C MET A 91 -6.29 -18.21 -28.11
N PRO A 92 -5.41 -18.86 -28.89
CA PRO A 92 -5.02 -18.36 -30.21
C PRO A 92 -6.14 -18.66 -31.22
N GLY A 93 -7.21 -17.85 -31.25
CA GLY A 93 -8.28 -18.03 -32.24
C GLY A 93 -9.66 -17.40 -31.98
N ALA A 94 -9.90 -16.63 -30.91
CA ALA A 94 -11.20 -16.00 -30.67
C ALA A 94 -11.49 -14.76 -31.56
N GLY A 95 -10.92 -14.73 -32.76
CA GLY A 95 -11.30 -13.84 -33.85
C GLY A 95 -11.78 -14.69 -35.03
N GLY A 96 -13.10 -14.73 -35.20
CA GLY A 96 -13.81 -15.41 -36.28
C GLY A 96 -15.30 -15.16 -36.14
#